data_AF-A0A7V1MYV3-F1
#
_entry.id   AF-A0A7V1MYV3-F1
#
_cell.length_a   1.000
_cell.length_b   1.000
_cell.length_c   1.000
_cell.angle_alpha   90.00
_cell.angle_beta   90.00
_cell.angle_gamma   90.00
#
_symmetry.space_group_name_H-M   'P 1'
#
loop_
_entity.id
_entity.type
_entity.pdbx_description
1 polymer ?
#
loop_
_entity_poly.entity_id
_entity_poly.type
_entity_poly.pdbx_seq_one_letter_code
_entity_poly.pdbx_strand_id
1 'polypeptide(L)'
;YRVMKDYPEYFPKVKKVISRWHIDEIIDDATLHGIGFNFKDKRMMKVQEGKLGYEEYVAKGYDRMGFDVSEALKYTDFIKFVKILGVEIAADTREVKYYPAYNYVLSEPYILDGIEYGWDINSKELTYRVFLVQKRRAKQTNKLIAVSEGHLDTFPYFVYNTIYTNKDKWICTSSDGLEMDDMKTFSTKAAFAWATLFDDDYAKKLYQKAITLKDENKGFFSGYYQKTGKINYALTANTNGIILECLRYKKLGPVNKLQ
;
A
#
# COMPACT_ATOMS: atom_id res chain seq x y z
N TYR A 1 -8.25 -16.81 7.54
CA TYR A 1 -8.49 -16.90 9.00
C TYR A 1 -9.92 -16.51 9.41
N ARG A 2 -10.35 -15.25 9.27
CA ARG A 2 -11.68 -14.77 9.76
C ARG A 2 -12.89 -15.54 9.25
N VAL A 3 -12.97 -15.86 7.97
CA VAL A 3 -14.08 -16.67 7.43
C VAL A 3 -14.18 -18.00 8.19
N MET A 4 -13.05 -18.64 8.49
CA MET A 4 -13.04 -19.91 9.24
C MET A 4 -13.39 -19.73 10.73
N LYS A 5 -13.08 -18.56 11.31
CA LYS A 5 -13.38 -18.24 12.71
C LYS A 5 -14.85 -17.88 12.91
N ASP A 6 -15.37 -16.99 12.07
CA ASP A 6 -16.71 -16.40 12.22
C ASP A 6 -17.78 -17.25 11.51
N TYR A 7 -17.39 -18.09 10.53
CA TYR A 7 -18.27 -18.99 9.76
C TYR A 7 -17.63 -20.38 9.56
N PRO A 8 -17.52 -21.21 10.62
CA PRO A 8 -16.85 -22.51 10.58
C PRO A 8 -17.39 -23.48 9.51
N GLU A 9 -18.65 -23.34 9.10
CA GLU A 9 -19.28 -24.13 8.04
C GLU A 9 -18.58 -23.99 6.68
N TYR A 10 -17.86 -22.88 6.46
CA TYR A 10 -17.09 -22.67 5.24
C TYR A 10 -15.68 -23.26 5.30
N PHE A 11 -15.24 -23.82 6.44
CA PHE A 11 -13.89 -24.37 6.59
C PHE A 11 -13.51 -25.37 5.49
N PRO A 12 -14.34 -26.36 5.10
CA PRO A 12 -13.98 -27.29 4.02
C PRO A 12 -13.79 -26.58 2.67
N LYS A 13 -14.57 -25.53 2.39
CA LYS A 13 -14.46 -24.75 1.16
C LYS A 13 -13.19 -23.91 1.14
N VAL A 14 -12.89 -23.24 2.25
CA VAL A 14 -11.66 -22.45 2.41
C VAL A 14 -10.43 -23.35 2.28
N LYS A 15 -10.42 -24.51 2.95
CA LYS A 15 -9.33 -25.49 2.84
C LYS A 15 -9.13 -25.95 1.41
N LYS A 16 -10.21 -26.23 0.66
CA LYS A 16 -10.14 -26.63 -0.76
C LYS A 16 -9.58 -25.54 -1.67
N VAL A 17 -9.79 -24.26 -1.34
CA VAL A 17 -9.20 -23.14 -2.10
C VAL A 17 -7.72 -23.03 -1.78
N ILE A 18 -7.35 -23.00 -0.50
CA ILE A 18 -5.95 -22.86 -0.06
C ILE A 18 -5.11 -24.05 -0.54
N SER A 19 -5.66 -25.27 -0.57
CA SER A 19 -4.92 -26.46 -1.03
C SER A 19 -4.56 -26.45 -2.52
N ARG A 20 -5.03 -25.46 -3.29
CA ARG A 20 -4.66 -25.25 -4.70
C ARG A 20 -3.54 -24.22 -4.86
N TRP A 21 -3.15 -23.55 -3.78
CA TRP A 21 -2.06 -22.59 -3.80
C TRP A 21 -0.75 -23.34 -3.60
N HIS A 22 0.23 -23.05 -4.45
CA HIS A 22 1.59 -23.55 -4.35
C HIS A 22 2.37 -22.68 -3.35
N ILE A 23 2.09 -22.84 -2.06
CA ILE A 23 2.68 -21.98 -1.02
C ILE A 23 4.20 -22.15 -0.94
N ASP A 24 4.68 -23.37 -1.22
CA ASP A 24 6.08 -23.73 -1.37
C ASP A 24 6.81 -23.00 -2.51
N GLU A 25 6.08 -22.50 -3.51
CA GLU A 25 6.66 -21.66 -4.56
C GLU A 25 6.69 -20.17 -4.18
N ILE A 26 5.88 -19.77 -3.19
CA ILE A 26 5.76 -18.40 -2.69
C ILE A 26 6.71 -18.16 -1.52
N ILE A 27 6.87 -19.16 -0.65
CA ILE A 27 7.68 -19.08 0.57
C ILE A 27 8.89 -19.99 0.41
N ASP A 28 10.07 -19.39 0.40
CA ASP A 28 11.36 -20.07 0.28
C ASP A 28 12.32 -19.45 1.28
N ASP A 29 13.00 -20.27 2.10
CA ASP A 29 13.85 -19.83 3.22
C ASP A 29 13.20 -18.73 4.11
N ALA A 30 11.90 -18.88 4.39
CA ALA A 30 11.08 -17.93 5.15
C ALA A 30 11.02 -16.50 4.58
N THR A 31 11.40 -16.34 3.31
CA THR A 31 11.23 -15.12 2.50
C THR A 31 10.05 -15.25 1.54
N LEU A 32 9.56 -14.12 1.02
CA LEU A 32 8.47 -14.11 0.04
C LEU A 32 9.00 -13.93 -1.38
N HIS A 33 8.42 -14.70 -2.29
CA HIS A 33 8.64 -14.60 -3.73
C HIS A 33 7.31 -14.51 -4.47
N GLY A 34 7.29 -13.67 -5.49
CA GLY A 34 6.25 -13.68 -6.49
C GLY A 34 6.53 -14.75 -7.54
N ILE A 35 5.48 -15.09 -8.28
CA ILE A 35 5.56 -16.04 -9.39
C ILE A 35 5.24 -15.28 -10.67
N GLY A 36 6.28 -15.07 -11.48
CA GLY A 36 6.18 -14.49 -12.81
C GLY A 36 6.20 -15.56 -13.90
N PHE A 37 5.84 -15.17 -15.12
CA PHE A 37 6.08 -15.98 -16.32
C PHE A 37 6.98 -15.20 -17.26
N ASN A 38 8.07 -15.82 -17.69
CA ASN A 38 8.96 -15.22 -18.66
C ASN A 38 8.19 -14.94 -19.97
N PHE A 39 8.29 -13.71 -20.46
CA PHE A 39 7.53 -13.27 -21.64
C PHE A 39 7.86 -14.05 -22.91
N LYS A 40 9.09 -14.57 -23.04
CA LYS A 40 9.58 -15.27 -24.24
C LYS A 40 9.17 -16.74 -24.28
N ASP A 41 9.42 -17.49 -23.21
CA ASP A 41 9.25 -18.95 -23.19
C ASP A 41 8.08 -19.42 -22.30
N LYS A 42 7.36 -18.49 -21.66
CA LYS A 42 6.23 -18.75 -20.74
C LYS A 42 6.58 -19.68 -19.58
N ARG A 43 7.86 -19.87 -19.26
CA ARG A 43 8.26 -20.63 -18.09
C ARG A 43 8.02 -19.82 -16.84
N MET A 44 7.58 -20.52 -15.79
CA MET A 44 7.45 -19.95 -14.46
C MET A 44 8.83 -19.50 -13.96
N MET A 45 8.88 -18.35 -13.32
CA MET A 45 10.07 -17.84 -12.67
C MET A 45 9.71 -17.24 -11.31
N LYS A 46 10.53 -17.52 -10.30
CA LYS A 46 10.47 -16.79 -9.03
C LYS A 46 10.98 -15.38 -9.27
N VAL A 47 10.21 -14.41 -8.81
CA VAL A 47 10.57 -13.00 -8.80
C VAL A 47 10.59 -12.54 -7.35
N GLN A 48 11.54 -11.70 -6.97
CA GLN A 48 11.45 -11.05 -5.67
C GLN A 48 10.33 -10.02 -5.75
N GLU A 49 9.17 -10.35 -5.19
CA GLU A 49 8.03 -9.44 -5.05
C GLU A 49 7.92 -8.97 -3.61
N GLY A 50 7.48 -7.73 -3.44
CA GLY A 50 7.53 -7.05 -2.16
C GLY A 50 8.84 -6.31 -1.95
N LYS A 51 8.70 -5.04 -1.58
CA LYS A 51 9.77 -4.19 -1.03
C LYS A 51 9.32 -3.75 0.35
N LEU A 52 10.23 -3.17 1.11
CA LEU A 52 9.96 -2.60 2.44
C LEU A 52 8.59 -1.91 2.51
N GLY A 53 7.76 -2.39 3.43
CA GLY A 53 6.35 -2.04 3.59
C GLY A 53 5.42 -3.15 3.11
N TYR A 54 5.45 -3.50 1.82
CA TYR A 54 4.56 -4.51 1.25
C TYR A 54 4.95 -5.93 1.61
N GLU A 55 6.25 -6.23 1.63
CA GLU A 55 6.75 -7.57 1.96
C GLU A 55 6.31 -7.96 3.38
N GLU A 56 6.55 -7.08 4.35
CA GLU A 56 6.20 -7.34 5.75
C GLU A 56 4.67 -7.33 5.96
N TYR A 57 3.93 -6.45 5.27
CA TYR A 57 2.47 -6.44 5.31
C TYR A 57 1.87 -7.77 4.81
N VAL A 58 2.37 -8.30 3.69
CA VAL A 58 1.92 -9.58 3.14
C VAL A 58 2.38 -10.75 4.02
N ALA A 59 3.61 -10.70 4.55
CA ALA A 59 4.14 -11.72 5.45
C ALA A 59 3.26 -11.90 6.69
N LYS A 60 2.74 -10.83 7.29
CA LYS A 60 1.77 -10.93 8.40
C LYS A 60 0.54 -11.75 8.05
N GLY A 61 0.10 -11.75 6.79
CA GLY A 61 -0.99 -12.60 6.32
C GLY A 61 -0.63 -14.09 6.36
N TYR A 62 0.56 -14.44 5.88
CA TYR A 62 1.07 -15.81 5.86
C TYR A 62 1.42 -16.34 7.24
N ASP A 63 2.03 -15.52 8.11
CA ASP A 63 2.27 -15.83 9.52
C ASP A 63 0.97 -16.24 10.23
N ARG A 64 -0.13 -15.50 9.99
CA ARG A 64 -1.46 -15.82 10.52
C ARG A 64 -2.07 -17.10 9.97
N MET A 65 -1.58 -17.59 8.83
CA MET A 65 -1.95 -18.88 8.26
C MET A 65 -1.06 -20.03 8.77
N GLY A 66 -0.04 -19.72 9.58
CA GLY A 66 0.88 -20.68 10.19
C GLY A 66 2.08 -21.03 9.32
N PHE A 67 2.41 -20.21 8.32
CA PHE A 67 3.61 -20.40 7.51
C PHE A 67 4.81 -19.68 8.11
N ASP A 68 5.99 -20.27 7.95
CA ASP A 68 7.23 -19.65 8.36
C ASP A 68 7.62 -18.55 7.38
N VAL A 69 7.56 -17.30 7.85
CA VAL A 69 7.91 -16.09 7.11
C VAL A 69 8.79 -15.16 7.96
N SER A 70 9.57 -15.75 8.89
CA SER A 70 10.36 -14.99 9.87
C SER A 70 11.36 -14.03 9.24
N GLU A 71 11.88 -14.36 8.05
CA GLU A 71 12.80 -13.49 7.31
C GLU A 71 12.04 -12.35 6.62
N ALA A 72 10.91 -12.64 5.97
CA ALA A 72 10.08 -11.62 5.32
C ALA A 72 9.43 -10.61 6.29
N LEU A 73 9.38 -10.90 7.59
CA LEU A 73 8.87 -10.00 8.63
C LEU A 73 9.91 -8.96 9.12
N LYS A 74 11.16 -9.05 8.67
CA LYS A 74 12.25 -8.19 9.16
C LYS A 74 12.27 -6.83 8.46
N TYR A 75 11.59 -5.85 9.05
CA TYR A 75 11.65 -4.44 8.62
C TYR A 75 13.07 -3.82 8.59
N THR A 76 14.03 -4.42 9.29
CA THR A 76 15.41 -3.93 9.35
C THR A 76 16.28 -4.43 8.21
N ASP A 77 15.80 -5.44 7.47
CA ASP A 77 16.56 -6.00 6.37
C ASP A 77 16.41 -5.09 5.15
N PHE A 78 17.54 -4.81 4.50
CA PHE A 78 17.59 -3.94 3.32
C PHE A 78 17.02 -2.53 3.54
N ILE A 79 17.07 -1.99 4.76
CA ILE A 79 16.61 -0.63 5.06
C ILE A 79 17.72 0.40 4.88
N LYS A 80 17.39 1.53 4.28
CA LYS A 80 18.15 2.78 4.38
C LYS A 80 17.23 3.94 4.71
N PHE A 81 17.79 4.97 5.32
CA PHE A 81 17.07 6.19 5.63
C PHE A 81 17.45 7.32 4.68
N VAL A 82 16.43 8.01 4.16
CA VAL A 82 16.56 9.18 3.31
C VAL A 82 15.88 10.35 4.00
N LYS A 83 16.65 11.40 4.30
CA LYS A 83 16.12 12.62 4.90
C LYS A 83 15.28 13.42 3.90
N ILE A 84 13.99 13.54 4.19
CA ILE A 84 13.01 14.30 3.38
C ILE A 84 12.23 15.21 4.33
N LEU A 85 12.32 16.52 4.12
CA LEU A 85 11.64 17.53 4.97
C LEU A 85 11.92 17.34 6.47
N GLY A 86 13.16 16.95 6.81
CA GLY A 86 13.59 16.69 8.19
C GLY A 86 12.99 15.43 8.82
N VAL A 87 12.44 14.51 8.03
CA VAL A 87 11.98 13.18 8.46
C VAL A 87 12.90 12.14 7.81
N GLU A 88 13.40 11.18 8.57
CA GLU A 88 14.14 10.04 8.03
C GLU A 88 13.12 9.03 7.48
N ILE A 89 13.04 8.94 6.15
CA ILE A 89 12.13 8.04 5.43
C ILE A 89 12.86 6.76 5.09
N ALA A 90 12.30 5.64 5.54
CA ALA A 90 12.82 4.33 5.22
C ALA A 90 12.55 3.98 3.75
N ALA A 91 13.57 3.45 3.08
CA ALA A 91 13.49 2.96 1.72
C ALA A 91 14.29 1.67 1.59
N ASP A 92 13.86 0.82 0.65
CA ASP A 92 14.51 -0.45 0.36
C ASP A 92 15.86 -0.24 -0.38
N THR A 93 16.88 -1.00 -0.01
CA THR A 93 18.22 -0.99 -0.63
C THR A 93 18.33 -1.93 -1.82
N ARG A 94 17.40 -2.87 -2.01
CA ARG A 94 17.40 -3.84 -3.12
C ARG A 94 17.11 -3.12 -4.45
N GLU A 95 18.14 -2.94 -5.26
CA GLU A 95 18.07 -2.19 -6.52
C GLU A 95 17.33 -2.93 -7.65
N VAL A 96 16.67 -2.18 -8.53
CA VAL A 96 15.89 -2.72 -9.66
C VAL A 96 16.73 -3.61 -10.58
N LYS A 97 18.02 -3.29 -10.74
CA LYS A 97 18.96 -4.07 -11.55
C LYS A 97 19.01 -5.55 -11.16
N TYR A 98 18.82 -5.84 -9.87
CA TYR A 98 18.91 -7.19 -9.31
C TYR A 98 17.54 -7.75 -8.92
N TYR A 99 16.53 -6.89 -8.78
CA TYR A 99 15.21 -7.25 -8.26
C TYR A 99 14.12 -6.52 -9.05
N PRO A 100 13.27 -7.21 -9.83
CA PRO A 100 12.21 -6.56 -10.57
C PRO A 100 11.23 -5.89 -9.60
N ALA A 101 11.04 -4.57 -9.73
CA ALA A 101 10.22 -3.63 -8.93
C ALA A 101 11.06 -2.54 -8.25
N TYR A 102 10.60 -1.30 -8.40
CA TYR A 102 11.19 -0.12 -7.78
C TYR A 102 10.88 -0.08 -6.28
N ASN A 103 11.71 0.61 -5.50
CA ASN A 103 11.53 0.79 -4.05
C ASN A 103 10.55 1.91 -3.72
N TYR A 104 9.31 1.75 -4.19
CA TYR A 104 8.25 2.74 -4.02
C TYR A 104 7.93 2.97 -2.53
N VAL A 105 8.29 4.13 -2.01
CA VAL A 105 7.83 4.58 -0.69
C VAL A 105 6.57 5.41 -0.89
N LEU A 106 5.43 4.84 -0.49
CA LEU A 106 4.08 5.40 -0.65
C LEU A 106 3.18 4.96 0.51
N SER A 107 1.91 5.36 0.54
CA SER A 107 1.08 5.22 1.75
C SER A 107 0.45 3.84 1.98
N GLU A 108 0.07 3.12 0.92
CA GLU A 108 -0.83 1.95 1.02
C GLU A 108 -0.38 0.80 1.95
N PRO A 109 0.86 0.27 1.90
CA PRO A 109 1.23 -0.86 2.77
C PRO A 109 1.18 -0.48 4.26
N TYR A 110 1.55 0.77 4.59
CA TYR A 110 1.53 1.30 5.94
C TYR A 110 0.10 1.57 6.46
N ILE A 111 -0.78 2.00 5.55
CA ILE A 111 -2.21 2.17 5.82
C ILE A 111 -2.86 0.83 6.09
N LEU A 112 -2.67 -0.13 5.19
CA LEU A 112 -3.27 -1.46 5.28
C LEU A 112 -2.78 -2.17 6.53
N ASP A 113 -1.50 -2.07 6.86
CA ASP A 113 -1.00 -2.66 8.11
C ASP A 113 -1.66 -2.10 9.37
N GLY A 114 -1.93 -0.78 9.40
CA GLY A 114 -2.63 -0.14 10.51
C GLY A 114 -4.10 -0.52 10.60
N ILE A 115 -4.79 -0.55 9.47
CA ILE A 115 -6.21 -0.90 9.36
C ILE A 115 -6.44 -2.38 9.63
N GLU A 116 -5.58 -3.24 9.09
CA GLU A 116 -5.76 -4.68 9.20
C GLU A 116 -5.16 -5.23 10.48
N TYR A 117 -3.90 -4.93 10.81
CA TYR A 117 -3.20 -5.59 11.93
C TYR A 117 -3.12 -4.72 13.19
N GLY A 118 -3.35 -3.41 13.07
CA GLY A 118 -3.24 -2.45 14.17
C GLY A 118 -1.81 -1.97 14.43
N TRP A 119 -0.92 -2.19 13.45
CA TRP A 119 0.53 -2.01 13.53
C TRP A 119 1.25 -2.86 14.60
N ASP A 120 2.50 -3.20 14.33
CA ASP A 120 3.49 -3.54 15.34
C ASP A 120 4.36 -2.32 15.65
N ILE A 121 5.41 -2.48 16.48
CA ILE A 121 6.28 -1.37 16.85
C ILE A 121 7.02 -0.76 15.65
N ASN A 122 7.50 -1.59 14.72
CA ASN A 122 8.28 -1.16 13.57
C ASN A 122 7.36 -0.48 12.55
N SER A 123 6.27 -1.16 12.18
CA SER A 123 5.35 -0.65 11.18
C SER A 123 4.65 0.62 11.63
N LYS A 124 4.35 0.77 12.93
CA LYS A 124 3.80 2.02 13.49
C LYS A 124 4.75 3.20 13.31
N GLU A 125 6.04 3.00 13.60
CA GLU A 125 7.04 4.05 13.49
C GLU A 125 7.27 4.46 12.03
N LEU A 126 7.39 3.49 11.12
CA LEU A 126 7.51 3.75 9.69
C LEU A 126 6.27 4.45 9.14
N THR A 127 5.08 4.02 9.55
CA THR A 127 3.81 4.62 9.15
C THR A 127 3.72 6.08 9.59
N TYR A 128 4.10 6.39 10.83
CA TYR A 128 4.10 7.76 11.34
C TYR A 128 5.02 8.67 10.53
N ARG A 129 6.20 8.18 10.11
CA ARG A 129 7.14 8.93 9.26
C ARG A 129 6.55 9.24 7.88
N VAL A 130 5.91 8.26 7.25
CA VAL A 130 5.22 8.40 5.96
C VAL A 130 4.07 9.41 6.05
N PHE A 131 3.29 9.40 7.13
CA PHE A 131 2.26 10.39 7.38
C PHE A 131 2.85 11.80 7.63
N LEU A 132 3.84 11.89 8.51
CA LEU A 132 4.44 13.15 8.94
C LEU A 132 5.10 13.91 7.79
N VAL A 133 5.80 13.22 6.90
CA VAL A 133 6.48 13.87 5.77
C VAL A 133 5.48 14.46 4.77
N GLN A 134 4.35 13.78 4.54
CA GLN A 134 3.25 14.31 3.73
C GLN A 134 2.62 15.53 4.39
N LYS A 135 2.37 15.48 5.70
CA LYS A 135 1.91 16.65 6.49
C LYS A 135 2.86 17.84 6.37
N ARG A 136 4.17 17.62 6.51
CA ARG A 136 5.18 18.68 6.37
C ARG A 136 5.21 19.25 4.97
N ARG A 137 5.12 18.41 3.94
CA ARG A 137 5.04 18.86 2.55
C ARG A 137 3.82 19.72 2.32
N ALA A 138 2.64 19.27 2.77
CA ALA A 138 1.41 20.04 2.61
C ALA A 138 1.49 21.41 3.28
N LYS A 139 2.11 21.50 4.46
CA LYS A 139 2.35 22.77 5.15
C LYS A 139 3.30 23.68 4.35
N GLN A 140 4.40 23.14 3.81
CA GLN A 140 5.38 23.93 3.06
C GLN A 140 4.85 24.42 1.71
N THR A 141 4.05 23.61 1.01
CA THR A 141 3.57 23.92 -0.34
C THR A 141 2.18 24.56 -0.36
N ASN A 142 1.49 24.59 0.79
CA ASN A 142 0.08 24.95 0.91
C ASN A 142 -0.83 24.14 -0.03
N LYS A 143 -0.46 22.87 -0.32
CA LYS A 143 -1.22 21.95 -1.17
C LYS A 143 -1.46 20.65 -0.42
N LEU A 144 -2.72 20.23 -0.30
CA LEU A 144 -3.06 18.92 0.27
C LEU A 144 -2.47 17.81 -0.59
N ILE A 145 -1.88 16.80 0.06
CA ILE A 145 -1.25 15.67 -0.60
C ILE A 145 -1.59 14.36 0.13
N ALA A 146 -1.96 13.33 -0.60
CA ALA A 146 -2.11 11.99 -0.08
C ALA A 146 -1.61 11.06 -1.17
N VAL A 147 -0.32 10.70 -1.12
CA VAL A 147 0.31 9.91 -2.19
C VAL A 147 0.11 8.41 -1.95
N SER A 148 -0.31 7.72 -2.99
CA SER A 148 -0.32 6.26 -3.09
C SER A 148 -0.23 5.88 -4.56
N GLU A 149 -0.01 4.62 -4.84
CA GLU A 149 -0.36 4.04 -6.12
C GLU A 149 -1.87 4.15 -6.38
N GLY A 150 -2.24 4.25 -7.64
CA GLY A 150 -3.63 4.48 -7.98
C GLY A 150 -3.92 4.35 -9.45
N HIS A 151 -5.17 4.01 -9.73
CA HIS A 151 -5.68 3.90 -11.09
C HIS A 151 -6.09 5.28 -11.60
N LEU A 152 -5.98 5.45 -12.92
CA LEU A 152 -6.33 6.67 -13.64
C LEU A 152 -7.49 6.38 -14.60
N ASP A 153 -8.33 7.38 -14.86
CA ASP A 153 -9.38 7.35 -15.88
C ASP A 153 -8.85 7.61 -17.30
N THR A 154 -7.54 7.74 -17.44
CA THR A 154 -6.82 7.96 -18.69
C THR A 154 -5.52 7.17 -18.72
N PHE A 155 -4.91 7.00 -19.89
CA PHE A 155 -3.60 6.38 -20.04
C PHE A 155 -2.56 7.05 -19.12
N PRO A 156 -1.70 6.31 -18.40
CA PRO A 156 -1.45 4.86 -18.47
C PRO A 156 -2.38 3.98 -17.62
N TYR A 157 -3.50 4.49 -17.12
CA TYR A 157 -4.50 3.81 -16.27
C TYR A 157 -4.01 3.38 -14.89
N PHE A 158 -2.71 3.43 -14.61
CA PHE A 158 -2.13 3.18 -13.30
C PHE A 158 -0.79 3.92 -13.13
N VAL A 159 -0.59 4.50 -11.95
CA VAL A 159 0.68 5.17 -11.59
C VAL A 159 1.03 4.93 -10.12
N TYR A 160 2.33 4.99 -9.83
CA TYR A 160 2.89 5.05 -8.49
C TYR A 160 3.17 6.51 -8.13
N ASN A 161 2.36 7.12 -7.27
CA ASN A 161 2.71 8.41 -6.66
C ASN A 161 3.52 8.17 -5.39
N THR A 162 4.77 8.60 -5.40
CA THR A 162 5.74 8.23 -4.36
C THR A 162 6.12 9.42 -3.50
N ILE A 163 6.54 9.15 -2.27
CA ILE A 163 7.37 10.03 -1.45
C ILE A 163 8.81 9.92 -1.93
N TYR A 164 9.25 8.70 -2.22
CA TYR A 164 10.61 8.39 -2.68
C TYR A 164 10.60 7.13 -3.56
N THR A 165 11.41 7.13 -4.62
CA THR A 165 11.75 5.93 -5.40
C THR A 165 13.07 6.17 -6.13
N ASN A 166 13.96 5.17 -6.15
CA ASN A 166 15.22 5.12 -6.90
C ASN A 166 16.08 6.41 -6.93
N LYS A 167 16.14 7.13 -5.79
CA LYS A 167 16.89 8.38 -5.50
C LYS A 167 16.09 9.67 -5.70
N ASP A 168 14.94 9.59 -6.35
CA ASP A 168 14.08 10.74 -6.57
C ASP A 168 13.02 10.87 -5.48
N LYS A 169 12.64 12.11 -5.20
CA LYS A 169 11.67 12.47 -4.17
C LYS A 169 10.42 13.01 -4.84
N TRP A 170 9.27 12.56 -4.39
CA TRP A 170 7.97 13.06 -4.82
C TRP A 170 7.69 12.91 -6.31
N ILE A 171 8.19 11.85 -6.96
CA ILE A 171 7.94 11.59 -8.38
C ILE A 171 6.75 10.64 -8.57
N CYS A 172 6.09 10.78 -9.70
CA CYS A 172 5.06 9.87 -10.17
C CYS A 172 5.61 9.05 -11.32
N THR A 173 5.42 7.74 -11.30
CA THR A 173 5.91 6.85 -12.37
C THR A 173 4.84 5.88 -12.82
N SER A 174 4.91 5.43 -14.08
CA SER A 174 4.18 4.25 -14.53
C SER A 174 4.83 2.95 -14.00
N SER A 175 4.22 1.81 -14.29
CA SER A 175 4.70 0.49 -13.84
C SER A 175 6.05 0.07 -14.43
N ASP A 176 6.40 0.57 -15.61
CA ASP A 176 7.71 0.42 -16.25
C ASP A 176 8.76 1.42 -15.73
N GLY A 177 8.35 2.36 -14.87
CA GLY A 177 9.22 3.36 -14.26
C GLY A 177 9.45 4.62 -15.09
N LEU A 178 8.66 4.84 -16.15
CA LEU A 178 8.69 6.12 -16.85
C LEU A 178 8.10 7.22 -15.96
N GLU A 179 8.70 8.40 -15.99
CA GLU A 179 8.20 9.56 -15.24
C GLU A 179 6.86 10.04 -15.81
N MET A 180 5.89 10.22 -14.91
CA MET A 180 4.50 10.57 -15.20
C MET A 180 4.05 11.70 -14.27
N ASP A 181 4.92 12.68 -14.03
CA ASP A 181 4.71 13.76 -13.05
C ASP A 181 3.45 14.60 -13.30
N ASP A 182 3.03 14.71 -14.56
CA ASP A 182 1.77 15.35 -14.96
C ASP A 182 0.52 14.58 -14.51
N MET A 183 0.67 13.29 -14.25
CA MET A 183 -0.39 12.39 -13.79
C MET A 183 -0.45 12.28 -12.26
N LYS A 184 0.30 13.11 -11.52
CA LYS A 184 0.24 13.12 -10.04
C LYS A 184 -1.16 13.31 -9.54
N THR A 185 -1.59 12.45 -8.63
CA THR A 185 -2.92 12.55 -8.01
C THR A 185 -2.84 12.81 -6.51
N PHE A 186 -3.92 13.39 -5.99
CA PHE A 186 -4.31 13.23 -4.59
C PHE A 186 -5.15 11.96 -4.51
N SER A 187 -4.78 11.01 -3.65
CA SER A 187 -5.48 9.73 -3.50
C SER A 187 -6.62 9.81 -2.48
N THR A 188 -7.86 9.51 -2.93
CA THR A 188 -9.05 9.48 -2.05
C THR A 188 -8.91 8.42 -0.96
N LYS A 189 -8.47 7.21 -1.31
CA LYS A 189 -8.28 6.10 -0.36
C LYS A 189 -7.26 6.44 0.72
N ALA A 190 -6.11 7.00 0.35
CA ALA A 190 -5.06 7.35 1.31
C ALA A 190 -5.51 8.48 2.23
N ALA A 191 -6.20 9.48 1.69
CA ALA A 191 -6.78 10.57 2.47
C ALA A 191 -7.79 10.08 3.51
N PHE A 192 -8.69 9.17 3.12
CA PHE A 192 -9.69 8.58 4.00
C PHE A 192 -9.04 7.73 5.10
N ALA A 193 -8.04 6.93 4.73
CA ALA A 193 -7.30 6.09 5.64
C ALA A 193 -6.45 6.88 6.65
N TRP A 194 -5.73 7.92 6.22
CA TRP A 194 -4.97 8.76 7.15
C TRP A 194 -5.87 9.41 8.19
N ALA A 195 -7.05 9.88 7.80
CA ALA A 195 -8.05 10.41 8.72
C ALA A 195 -8.76 9.37 9.59
N THR A 196 -8.60 8.09 9.26
CA THR A 196 -9.08 6.98 10.07
C THR A 196 -8.05 6.58 11.12
N LEU A 197 -6.77 6.64 10.77
CA LEU A 197 -5.65 6.19 11.60
C LEU A 197 -5.08 7.27 12.52
N PHE A 198 -5.19 8.56 12.15
CA PHE A 198 -4.62 9.67 12.91
C PHE A 198 -5.67 10.75 13.24
N ASP A 199 -5.78 11.10 14.52
CA ASP A 199 -6.49 12.31 14.96
C ASP A 199 -5.57 13.53 14.81
N ASP A 200 -5.59 14.14 13.62
CA ASP A 200 -4.74 15.27 13.26
C ASP A 200 -5.48 16.24 12.33
N ASP A 201 -5.24 17.55 12.49
CA ASP A 201 -5.87 18.57 11.65
C ASP A 201 -5.55 18.41 10.16
N TYR A 202 -4.34 17.95 9.83
CA TYR A 202 -3.99 17.63 8.46
C TYR A 202 -4.85 16.49 7.92
N ALA A 203 -4.98 15.40 8.70
CA ALA A 203 -5.77 14.25 8.32
C ALA A 203 -7.26 14.61 8.18
N LYS A 204 -7.79 15.46 9.08
CA LYS A 204 -9.15 16.02 8.96
C LYS A 204 -9.34 16.78 7.64
N LYS A 205 -8.38 17.62 7.23
CA LYS A 205 -8.43 18.32 5.93
C LYS A 205 -8.39 17.35 4.74
N LEU A 206 -7.57 16.30 4.82
CA LEU A 206 -7.55 15.24 3.80
C LEU A 206 -8.93 14.59 3.66
N TYR A 207 -9.56 14.23 4.77
CA TYR A 207 -10.90 13.64 4.79
C TYR A 207 -11.95 14.56 4.18
N GLN A 208 -11.98 15.83 4.59
CA GLN A 208 -12.93 16.81 4.05
C GLN A 208 -12.82 16.94 2.53
N LYS A 209 -11.60 16.83 1.97
CA LYS A 209 -11.41 16.80 0.52
C LYS A 209 -11.81 15.46 -0.10
N ALA A 210 -11.53 14.33 0.56
CA ALA A 210 -11.85 13.00 0.06
C ALA A 210 -13.38 12.77 -0.05
N ILE A 211 -14.16 13.24 0.92
CA ILE A 211 -15.61 13.01 0.94
C ILE A 211 -16.37 13.72 -0.19
N THR A 212 -15.76 14.72 -0.83
CA THR A 212 -16.33 15.38 -2.02
C THR A 212 -16.12 14.57 -3.31
N LEU A 213 -15.28 13.54 -3.29
CA LEU A 213 -14.91 12.74 -4.46
C LEU A 213 -15.76 11.46 -4.54
N LYS A 214 -17.08 11.61 -4.48
CA LYS A 214 -18.03 10.51 -4.48
C LYS A 214 -19.06 10.62 -5.59
N ASP A 215 -19.49 9.45 -6.05
CA ASP A 215 -20.71 9.23 -6.81
C ASP A 215 -21.73 8.56 -5.87
N GLU A 216 -22.97 9.04 -5.89
CA GLU A 216 -24.01 8.58 -4.96
C GLU A 216 -24.35 7.09 -5.09
N ASN A 217 -24.16 6.52 -6.28
CA ASN A 217 -24.55 5.15 -6.59
C ASN A 217 -23.34 4.20 -6.76
N LYS A 218 -22.14 4.75 -6.96
CA LYS A 218 -20.95 3.95 -7.31
C LYS A 218 -19.83 3.97 -6.28
N GLY A 219 -19.91 4.83 -5.27
CA GLY A 219 -18.88 4.98 -4.25
C GLY A 219 -17.90 6.11 -4.57
N PHE A 220 -16.61 5.92 -4.29
CA PHE A 220 -15.62 6.98 -4.38
C PHE A 220 -14.74 6.87 -5.63
N PHE A 221 -14.51 8.02 -6.25
CA PHE A 221 -13.52 8.18 -7.32
C PHE A 221 -12.11 8.13 -6.74
N SER A 222 -11.14 7.73 -7.56
CA SER A 222 -9.77 7.48 -7.09
C SER A 222 -9.03 8.73 -6.61
N GLY A 223 -9.40 9.93 -7.08
CA GLY A 223 -8.73 11.15 -6.64
C GLY A 223 -9.02 12.39 -7.48
N TYR A 224 -8.09 13.34 -7.44
CA TYR A 224 -7.98 14.41 -8.43
C TYR A 224 -6.53 14.57 -8.89
N TYR A 225 -6.35 15.00 -10.14
CA TYR A 225 -5.04 15.33 -10.69
C TYR A 225 -4.51 16.63 -10.08
N GLN A 226 -3.33 16.60 -9.48
CA GLN A 226 -2.76 17.76 -8.79
C GLN A 226 -2.44 18.92 -9.74
N LYS A 227 -2.05 18.61 -10.99
CA LYS A 227 -1.71 19.61 -12.01
C LYS A 227 -2.94 20.37 -12.51
N THR A 228 -4.01 19.65 -12.83
CA THR A 228 -5.19 20.22 -13.50
C THR A 228 -6.35 20.52 -12.56
N GLY A 229 -6.34 19.94 -11.35
CA GLY A 229 -7.46 20.00 -10.41
C GLY A 229 -8.68 19.15 -10.83
N LYS A 230 -8.63 18.48 -12.00
CA LYS A 230 -9.72 17.64 -12.49
C LYS A 230 -9.87 16.39 -11.63
N ILE A 231 -11.11 15.95 -11.45
CA ILE A 231 -11.41 14.66 -10.82
C ILE A 231 -10.85 13.54 -11.70
N ASN A 232 -10.21 12.56 -11.06
CA ASN A 232 -9.87 11.29 -11.67
C ASN A 232 -11.03 10.34 -11.40
N TYR A 233 -11.86 10.10 -12.43
CA TYR A 233 -13.11 9.34 -12.33
C TYR A 233 -12.92 7.81 -12.27
N ALA A 234 -11.69 7.32 -12.12
CA ALA A 234 -11.44 5.88 -11.98
C ALA A 234 -12.18 5.33 -10.75
N LEU A 235 -13.07 4.37 -10.99
CA LEU A 235 -13.80 3.61 -9.98
C LEU A 235 -13.20 2.22 -9.87
N THR A 236 -12.58 1.92 -8.74
CA THR A 236 -11.82 0.68 -8.56
C THR A 236 -12.13 0.00 -7.23
N ALA A 237 -11.96 -1.32 -7.24
CA ALA A 237 -12.02 -2.14 -6.03
C ALA A 237 -10.91 -1.75 -5.04
N ASN A 238 -9.73 -1.33 -5.51
CA ASN A 238 -8.65 -0.88 -4.65
C ASN A 238 -9.02 0.39 -3.86
N THR A 239 -9.57 1.43 -4.52
CA THR A 239 -10.01 2.66 -3.82
C THR A 239 -11.16 2.38 -2.86
N ASN A 240 -12.22 1.73 -3.34
CA ASN A 240 -13.44 1.54 -2.55
C ASN A 240 -13.28 0.47 -1.48
N GLY A 241 -12.49 -0.58 -1.73
CA GLY A 241 -12.15 -1.62 -0.76
C GLY A 241 -11.46 -1.03 0.47
N ILE A 242 -10.42 -0.22 0.29
CA ILE A 242 -9.72 0.43 1.40
C ILE A 242 -10.65 1.38 2.18
N ILE A 243 -11.55 2.11 1.50
CA ILE A 243 -12.53 2.95 2.20
C ILE A 243 -13.50 2.09 3.03
N LEU A 244 -13.96 0.95 2.51
CA LEU A 244 -14.80 0.01 3.27
C LEU A 244 -14.03 -0.58 4.47
N GLU A 245 -12.75 -0.92 4.30
CA GLU A 245 -11.90 -1.36 5.40
C GLU A 245 -11.71 -0.27 6.45
N CYS A 246 -11.56 1.01 6.07
CA CYS A 246 -11.52 2.14 6.99
C CYS A 246 -12.81 2.24 7.82
N LEU A 247 -13.98 2.13 7.16
CA LEU A 247 -15.28 2.17 7.83
C LEU A 247 -15.43 1.00 8.81
N ARG A 248 -15.01 -0.19 8.37
CA ARG A 248 -14.98 -1.39 9.22
C ARG A 248 -14.06 -1.19 10.42
N TYR A 249 -12.85 -0.66 10.21
CA TYR A 249 -11.90 -0.37 11.28
C TYR A 249 -12.48 0.59 12.31
N LYS A 250 -13.13 1.69 11.87
CA LYS A 250 -13.81 2.61 12.80
C LYS A 250 -14.86 1.91 13.65
N LYS A 251 -15.55 0.92 13.10
CA LYS A 251 -16.62 0.20 13.80
C LYS A 251 -16.11 -0.91 14.71
N LEU A 252 -15.07 -1.64 14.29
CA LEU A 252 -14.68 -2.93 14.87
C LEU A 252 -13.21 -3.00 15.31
N GLY A 253 -12.42 -1.96 15.06
CA GLY A 253 -10.98 -1.97 15.19
C GLY A 253 -10.27 -2.84 14.14
N PRO A 254 -8.97 -3.13 14.35
CA PRO A 254 -8.17 -3.92 13.43
C PRO A 254 -8.81 -5.25 13.02
N VAL A 255 -8.66 -5.63 11.77
CA VAL A 255 -9.13 -6.92 11.23
C VAL A 255 -8.45 -8.08 11.98
N ASN A 256 -7.15 -8.06 12.17
CA ASN A 256 -6.36 -9.13 12.73
C ASN A 256 -5.44 -8.54 13.81
N LYS A 257 -6.03 -7.97 14.87
CA LYS A 257 -5.27 -7.37 15.97
C LYS A 257 -4.17 -8.35 16.43
N LEU A 258 -2.91 -7.94 16.32
CA LEU A 258 -1.78 -8.67 16.91
C LEU A 258 -2.01 -8.69 18.43
N GLN A 259 -2.02 -9.88 19.02
CA GLN A 259 -2.13 -10.06 20.47
C GLN A 259 -0.76 -9.81 21.10
#